data_AF-A0A952GCP1-F1
#
_entry.id   AF-A0A952GCP1-F1
#
_cell.length_a   1.000
_cell.length_b   1.000
_cell.length_c   1.000
_cell.angle_alpha   90.00
_cell.angle_beta   90.00
_cell.angle_gamma   90.00
#
_symmetry.space_group_name_H-M   'P 1'
#
loop_
_entity.id
_entity.type
_entity.pdbx_description
1 polymer ?
#
loop_
_entity_poly.entity_id
_entity_poly.type
_entity_poly.pdbx_seq_one_letter_code
_entity_poly.pdbx_strand_id
1 'polypeptide(L)'
;MKKLLYVLGMAAMVAVAHAASRPADIAFRTTMLDPGYGETVGVADLNKDGKLDIVAGESWYEGPRWVKHPLRQIDYSSGYIDNFSDQIMDVDGDGWPDVIQCSYFAHNIVWLKNPGKVDSAWKVTEIDNSGPTEFAFLVDLNNDGKAEELLPEFDRENVPAAWFELKDHKWMKHTVSHQSYGHGIGAGDLNGDGRTDILTPRGWLEAPADINGSAEWTFHANDWGAKPILPAGTRQDASVVPVNNGRISMSQLHLIDINGDGRRDIVAGMAHDYGFAWYEQNADGTWTQHIIDASWSQVHEVVPVDLNGDGQIDFVAGKRYFAHNGSDPGERDPVGIYWYEWRKLPGMQANVRNGGVEWIRHIVDYGGRMGAGVQTAVVDIDGDGDLDIISAGKSGLFLAENLTKSSKQPLP
;
A
#
# COMPACT_ATOMS: atom_id res chain seq x y z
N MET A 1 -43.51 -66.55 -27.76
CA MET A 1 -42.82 -66.11 -26.53
C MET A 1 -41.82 -65.03 -26.90
N LYS A 2 -41.88 -63.90 -26.19
CA LYS A 2 -40.88 -62.83 -25.96
C LYS A 2 -40.21 -62.15 -27.19
N LYS A 3 -40.73 -60.96 -27.53
CA LYS A 3 -39.96 -59.87 -28.16
C LYS A 3 -39.10 -59.21 -27.08
N LEU A 4 -37.80 -59.06 -27.36
CA LEU A 4 -36.85 -58.36 -26.48
C LEU A 4 -36.79 -56.89 -26.92
N LEU A 5 -37.33 -55.98 -26.10
CA LEU A 5 -37.13 -54.53 -26.26
C LEU A 5 -35.77 -54.17 -25.65
N TYR A 6 -34.87 -53.59 -26.46
CA TYR A 6 -33.71 -52.86 -25.95
C TYR A 6 -34.15 -51.44 -25.64
N VAL A 7 -34.21 -51.10 -24.35
CA VAL A 7 -34.34 -49.71 -23.89
C VAL A 7 -32.92 -49.17 -23.75
N LEU A 8 -32.50 -48.28 -24.64
CA LEU A 8 -31.32 -47.44 -24.43
C LEU A 8 -31.65 -46.46 -23.30
N GLY A 9 -31.10 -46.69 -22.11
CA GLY A 9 -31.10 -45.71 -21.03
C GLY A 9 -30.08 -44.62 -21.36
N MET A 10 -30.57 -43.44 -21.74
CA MET A 10 -29.75 -42.24 -21.87
C MET A 10 -29.44 -41.72 -20.46
N ALA A 11 -28.25 -42.03 -19.95
CA ALA A 11 -27.78 -41.49 -18.69
C ALA A 11 -27.46 -40.00 -18.89
N ALA A 12 -28.33 -39.12 -18.41
CA ALA A 12 -28.04 -37.70 -18.30
C ALA A 12 -26.96 -37.52 -17.22
N MET A 13 -25.71 -37.27 -17.65
CA MET A 13 -24.70 -36.72 -16.74
C MET A 13 -25.11 -35.29 -16.40
N VAL A 14 -25.71 -35.12 -15.23
CA VAL A 14 -25.85 -33.80 -14.60
C VAL A 14 -24.46 -33.41 -14.15
N ALA A 15 -23.77 -32.59 -14.96
CA ALA A 15 -22.59 -31.87 -14.50
C ALA A 15 -23.06 -30.87 -13.44
N VAL A 16 -22.93 -31.25 -12.16
CA VAL A 16 -23.05 -30.30 -11.07
C VAL A 16 -21.83 -29.40 -11.19
N ALA A 17 -22.03 -28.21 -11.77
CA ALA A 17 -21.06 -27.14 -11.69
C ALA A 17 -20.86 -26.85 -10.19
N HIS A 18 -19.76 -27.37 -9.63
CA HIS A 18 -19.33 -26.97 -8.31
C HIS A 18 -18.94 -25.50 -8.45
N ALA A 19 -19.80 -24.60 -7.97
CA ALA A 19 -19.35 -23.26 -7.66
C ALA A 19 -18.16 -23.43 -6.72
N ALA A 20 -16.98 -22.94 -7.12
CA ALA A 20 -15.80 -23.02 -6.29
C ALA A 20 -16.14 -22.39 -4.93
N SER A 21 -15.99 -23.17 -3.86
CA SER A 21 -16.23 -22.70 -2.49
C SER A 21 -15.42 -21.44 -2.24
N ARG A 22 -15.93 -20.55 -1.38
CA ARG A 22 -15.14 -19.43 -0.86
C ARG A 22 -13.82 -20.00 -0.29
N PRO A 23 -12.67 -19.38 -0.57
CA PRO A 23 -11.41 -19.80 0.03
C PRO A 23 -11.45 -19.65 1.56
N ALA A 24 -10.51 -20.31 2.23
CA ALA A 24 -10.47 -20.32 3.69
C ALA A 24 -10.10 -18.93 4.22
N ASP A 25 -10.78 -18.48 5.28
CA ASP A 25 -10.34 -17.28 5.99
C ASP A 25 -9.05 -17.58 6.78
N ILE A 26 -8.14 -16.60 6.83
CA ILE A 26 -7.02 -16.59 7.76
C ILE A 26 -7.51 -16.05 9.10
N ALA A 27 -7.19 -16.76 10.19
CA ALA A 27 -7.52 -16.31 11.53
C ALA A 27 -6.41 -15.38 12.04
N PHE A 28 -6.79 -14.22 12.59
CA PHE A 28 -5.86 -13.27 13.18
C PHE A 28 -6.09 -13.08 14.68
N ARG A 29 -5.02 -12.85 15.44
CA ARG A 29 -5.07 -12.29 16.80
C ARG A 29 -4.53 -10.86 16.79
N THR A 30 -5.41 -9.90 16.96
CA THR A 30 -5.05 -8.48 17.02
C THR A 30 -4.70 -8.03 18.44
N THR A 31 -3.51 -7.45 18.60
CA THR A 31 -2.99 -6.89 19.85
C THR A 31 -2.63 -5.42 19.65
N MET A 32 -3.05 -4.55 20.56
CA MET A 32 -2.55 -3.17 20.64
C MET A 32 -1.23 -3.18 21.40
N LEU A 33 -0.15 -2.78 20.74
CA LEU A 33 1.20 -2.71 21.33
C LEU A 33 1.40 -1.39 22.07
N ASP A 34 0.88 -0.28 21.51
CA ASP A 34 0.98 1.05 22.09
C ASP A 34 -0.24 1.90 21.75
N PRO A 35 -0.89 2.58 22.70
CA PRO A 35 -2.00 3.49 22.41
C PRO A 35 -1.57 4.87 21.88
N GLY A 36 -0.26 5.14 21.79
CA GLY A 36 0.30 6.40 21.29
C GLY A 36 -0.03 6.64 19.81
N TYR A 37 -0.03 7.91 19.41
CA TYR A 37 -0.24 8.28 18.01
C TYR A 37 0.93 7.79 17.16
N GLY A 38 0.61 7.16 16.05
CA GLY A 38 1.51 6.95 14.92
C GLY A 38 0.78 7.26 13.63
N GLU A 39 1.48 7.12 12.51
CA GLU A 39 0.85 7.09 11.18
C GLU A 39 1.54 6.04 10.30
N THR A 40 2.72 5.57 10.68
CA THR A 40 3.61 4.76 9.85
C THR A 40 4.23 3.63 10.66
N VAL A 41 4.67 2.61 9.95
CA VAL A 41 5.40 1.47 10.51
C VAL A 41 6.64 1.21 9.66
N GLY A 42 7.80 1.17 10.30
CA GLY A 42 9.03 0.58 9.75
C GLY A 42 9.37 -0.72 10.48
N VAL A 43 9.99 -1.69 9.80
CA VAL A 43 10.39 -2.97 10.41
C VAL A 43 11.81 -3.33 10.01
N ALA A 44 12.67 -3.62 10.99
CA ALA A 44 14.00 -4.19 10.79
C ALA A 44 14.57 -4.71 12.12
N ASP A 45 15.63 -5.50 12.07
CA ASP A 45 16.43 -5.85 13.25
C ASP A 45 17.33 -4.67 13.64
N LEU A 46 16.83 -3.77 14.50
CA LEU A 46 17.49 -2.51 14.84
C LEU A 46 18.64 -2.69 15.83
N ASN A 47 18.63 -3.78 16.59
CA ASN A 47 19.60 -4.10 17.63
C ASN A 47 20.55 -5.27 17.28
N LYS A 48 20.37 -5.90 16.11
CA LYS A 48 21.12 -7.06 15.60
C LYS A 48 21.01 -8.31 16.48
N ASP A 49 19.86 -8.53 17.10
CA ASP A 49 19.60 -9.71 17.91
C ASP A 49 19.00 -10.89 17.11
N GLY A 50 18.78 -10.68 15.82
CA GLY A 50 18.22 -11.65 14.89
C GLY A 50 16.70 -11.70 14.86
N LYS A 51 16.02 -10.76 15.52
CA LYS A 51 14.56 -10.61 15.48
C LYS A 51 14.20 -9.25 14.92
N LEU A 52 13.01 -9.17 14.32
CA LEU A 52 12.51 -7.92 13.79
C LEU A 52 11.96 -7.04 14.92
N ASP A 53 12.30 -5.76 14.85
CA ASP A 53 11.79 -4.69 15.69
C ASP A 53 10.86 -3.78 14.88
N ILE A 54 10.03 -3.01 15.57
CA ILE A 54 9.08 -2.08 14.94
C ILE A 54 9.50 -0.64 15.22
N VAL A 55 9.50 0.22 14.20
CA VAL A 55 9.56 1.68 14.32
C VAL A 55 8.15 2.23 14.16
N ALA A 56 7.69 3.04 15.12
CA ALA A 56 6.43 3.75 14.99
C ALA A 56 6.42 5.02 15.87
N GLY A 57 5.98 6.14 15.29
CA GLY A 57 5.90 7.42 16.00
C GLY A 57 7.26 7.83 16.58
N GLU A 58 7.30 8.17 17.87
CA GLU A 58 8.52 8.64 18.55
C GLU A 58 9.43 7.50 19.07
N SER A 59 9.13 6.24 18.75
CA SER A 59 9.74 5.09 19.42
C SER A 59 10.05 3.94 18.47
N TRP A 60 10.92 3.04 18.92
CA TRP A 60 11.04 1.71 18.38
C TRP A 60 10.72 0.65 19.45
N TYR A 61 10.30 -0.54 19.03
CA TYR A 61 9.75 -1.59 19.89
C TYR A 61 10.53 -2.88 19.65
N GLU A 62 11.31 -3.29 20.65
CA GLU A 62 12.20 -4.46 20.60
C GLU A 62 11.41 -5.77 20.61
N GLY A 63 11.54 -6.55 19.54
CA GLY A 63 10.91 -7.86 19.39
C GLY A 63 11.52 -8.94 20.32
N PRO A 64 10.77 -9.98 20.70
CA PRO A 64 9.34 -10.21 20.46
C PRO A 64 8.47 -9.70 21.63
N ARG A 65 9.08 -9.03 22.61
CA ARG A 65 8.38 -8.55 23.82
C ARG A 65 7.88 -7.11 23.69
N TRP A 66 8.11 -6.50 22.53
CA TRP A 66 7.74 -5.13 22.18
C TRP A 66 8.20 -4.12 23.23
N VAL A 67 9.46 -4.25 23.70
CA VAL A 67 10.00 -3.32 24.69
C VAL A 67 10.20 -1.97 24.03
N LYS A 68 9.48 -0.96 24.50
CA LYS A 68 9.50 0.39 23.93
C LYS A 68 10.78 1.14 24.29
N HIS A 69 11.43 1.70 23.28
CA HIS A 69 12.63 2.51 23.36
C HIS A 69 12.42 3.86 22.65
N PRO A 70 12.96 4.98 23.16
CA PRO A 70 12.87 6.26 22.47
C PRO A 70 13.70 6.24 21.17
N LEU A 71 13.16 6.86 20.12
CA LEU A 71 13.84 7.02 18.82
C LEU A 71 14.09 8.51 18.52
N ARG A 72 13.04 9.31 18.57
CA ARG A 72 13.01 10.71 18.11
C ARG A 72 11.96 11.53 18.86
N GLN A 73 11.95 12.83 18.62
CA GLN A 73 10.87 13.73 19.03
C GLN A 73 10.18 14.27 17.78
N ILE A 74 8.86 14.25 17.76
CA ILE A 74 8.07 14.70 16.61
C ILE A 74 7.03 15.72 17.07
N ASP A 75 6.88 16.78 16.30
CA ASP A 75 5.87 17.78 16.58
C ASP A 75 4.46 17.21 16.39
N TYR A 76 3.58 17.55 17.34
CA TYR A 76 2.15 17.31 17.20
C TYR A 76 1.48 18.59 16.70
N SER A 77 0.94 18.54 15.49
CA SER A 77 0.27 19.67 14.84
C SER A 77 -1.08 19.26 14.32
N SER A 78 -2.11 20.05 14.62
CA SER A 78 -3.43 19.93 13.99
C SER A 78 -4.04 18.52 14.00
N GLY A 79 -3.82 17.73 15.06
CA GLY A 79 -4.37 16.36 15.14
C GLY A 79 -3.47 15.25 14.62
N TYR A 80 -2.23 15.57 14.22
CA TYR A 80 -1.26 14.65 13.65
C TYR A 80 0.04 14.66 14.45
N ILE A 81 0.69 13.51 14.51
CA ILE A 81 2.13 13.43 14.71
C ILE A 81 2.79 13.60 13.33
N ASP A 82 3.73 14.52 13.19
CA ASP A 82 4.30 14.89 11.88
C ASP A 82 5.35 13.89 11.34
N ASN A 83 4.91 12.65 11.16
CA ASN A 83 5.66 11.56 10.57
C ASN A 83 4.72 10.79 9.65
N PHE A 84 5.05 10.78 8.37
CA PHE A 84 4.15 10.34 7.29
C PHE A 84 4.77 9.26 6.40
N SER A 85 6.06 8.97 6.55
CA SER A 85 6.63 7.68 6.14
C SER A 85 7.88 7.38 6.96
N ASP A 86 8.15 6.10 7.21
CA ASP A 86 9.40 5.59 7.77
C ASP A 86 9.95 4.47 6.85
N GLN A 87 10.97 4.79 6.05
CA GLN A 87 11.72 3.78 5.28
C GLN A 87 12.95 3.34 6.07
N ILE A 88 13.33 2.06 5.94
CA ILE A 88 14.42 1.49 6.72
C ILE A 88 15.51 0.96 5.79
N MET A 89 16.73 1.46 5.93
CA MET A 89 17.91 1.00 5.17
C MET A 89 19.21 1.42 5.84
N ASP A 90 20.34 0.80 5.48
CA ASP A 90 21.67 1.25 5.93
C ASP A 90 22.14 2.43 5.05
N VAL A 91 21.97 3.66 5.56
CA VAL A 91 22.22 4.87 4.76
C VAL A 91 23.72 5.17 4.67
N ASP A 92 24.47 4.93 5.76
CA ASP A 92 25.89 5.28 5.83
C ASP A 92 26.88 4.11 5.73
N GLY A 93 26.38 2.90 5.46
CA GLY A 93 27.18 1.71 5.17
C GLY A 93 27.87 1.13 6.40
N ASP A 94 27.40 1.46 7.61
CA ASP A 94 27.97 0.94 8.85
C ASP A 94 27.37 -0.41 9.27
N GLY A 95 26.44 -0.92 8.46
CA GLY A 95 25.75 -2.19 8.60
C GLY A 95 24.56 -2.13 9.53
N TRP A 96 24.22 -0.98 10.14
CA TRP A 96 23.03 -0.84 10.96
C TRP A 96 21.87 -0.23 10.15
N PRO A 97 20.64 -0.74 10.29
CA PRO A 97 19.49 -0.12 9.65
C PRO A 97 19.20 1.25 10.29
N ASP A 98 19.15 2.28 9.46
CA ASP A 98 18.74 3.64 9.77
C ASP A 98 17.27 3.88 9.41
N VAL A 99 16.69 4.98 9.87
CA VAL A 99 15.30 5.38 9.57
C VAL A 99 15.30 6.62 8.68
N ILE A 100 14.58 6.59 7.56
CA ILE A 100 14.29 7.75 6.72
C ILE A 100 12.86 8.18 7.01
N GLN A 101 12.72 9.40 7.52
CA GLN A 101 11.44 10.01 7.89
C GLN A 101 11.01 11.05 6.86
N CYS A 102 9.74 10.97 6.46
CA CYS A 102 9.06 12.04 5.74
C CYS A 102 8.08 12.78 6.66
N SER A 103 7.98 14.09 6.50
CA SER A 103 7.09 14.96 7.29
C SER A 103 6.28 15.90 6.40
N TYR A 104 4.97 15.98 6.66
CA TYR A 104 4.04 16.81 5.90
C TYR A 104 4.05 18.26 6.39
N PHE A 105 4.18 18.52 7.69
CA PHE A 105 4.08 19.88 8.25
C PHE A 105 5.44 20.58 8.41
N ALA A 106 6.50 19.83 8.72
CA ALA A 106 7.87 20.31 8.78
C ALA A 106 8.47 20.51 7.37
N HIS A 107 7.83 19.96 6.33
CA HIS A 107 8.25 20.04 4.94
C HIS A 107 9.67 19.52 4.72
N ASN A 108 10.02 18.41 5.36
CA ASN A 108 11.34 17.82 5.23
C ASN A 108 11.31 16.30 5.11
N ILE A 109 12.38 15.81 4.52
CA ILE A 109 12.79 14.42 4.50
C ILE A 109 14.12 14.38 5.23
N VAL A 110 14.23 13.55 6.25
CA VAL A 110 15.43 13.40 7.07
C VAL A 110 15.76 11.92 7.21
N TRP A 111 17.02 11.60 7.50
CA TRP A 111 17.36 10.28 8.03
C TRP A 111 17.93 10.38 9.43
N LEU A 112 17.67 9.35 10.23
CA LEU A 112 18.06 9.20 11.61
C LEU A 112 19.06 8.05 11.67
N LYS A 113 20.31 8.36 12.01
CA LYS A 113 21.37 7.37 12.15
C LYS A 113 21.16 6.50 13.37
N ASN A 114 21.11 5.19 13.18
CA ASN A 114 21.14 4.20 14.24
C ASN A 114 22.53 4.22 14.92
N PRO A 115 22.60 4.47 16.24
CA PRO A 115 23.87 4.53 16.96
C PRO A 115 24.49 3.15 17.24
N GLY A 116 23.82 2.05 16.87
CA GLY A 116 24.24 0.66 17.12
C GLY A 116 24.25 0.27 18.60
N LYS A 117 23.61 1.08 19.46
CA LYS A 117 23.50 0.89 20.90
C LYS A 117 22.16 1.41 21.39
N VAL A 118 21.47 0.59 22.18
CA VAL A 118 20.25 0.99 22.91
C VAL A 118 20.55 2.23 23.78
N ASP A 119 19.53 3.08 23.97
CA ASP A 119 19.56 4.32 24.76
C ASP A 119 20.49 5.45 24.26
N SER A 120 21.06 5.32 23.07
CA SER A 120 21.81 6.41 22.43
C SER A 120 20.89 7.24 21.53
N ALA A 121 21.09 8.56 21.52
CA ALA A 121 20.33 9.45 20.67
C ALA A 121 20.65 9.20 19.19
N TRP A 122 19.61 9.10 18.36
CA TRP A 122 19.73 8.96 16.92
C TRP A 122 20.04 10.31 16.29
N LYS A 123 21.06 10.36 15.42
CA LYS A 123 21.48 11.62 14.80
C LYS A 123 20.62 11.89 13.56
N VAL A 124 19.92 13.01 13.56
CA VAL A 124 19.10 13.46 12.42
C VAL A 124 19.95 14.22 11.41
N THR A 125 19.78 13.91 10.12
CA THR A 125 20.41 14.62 8.99
C THR A 125 19.36 14.86 7.90
N GLU A 126 19.26 16.09 7.41
CA GLU A 126 18.32 16.46 6.34
C GLU A 126 18.75 15.88 4.98
N ILE A 127 17.78 15.33 4.24
CA ILE A 127 17.89 14.86 2.85
C ILE A 127 17.36 15.94 1.92
N ASP A 128 16.14 16.44 2.18
CA ASP A 128 15.45 17.42 1.36
C ASP A 128 14.44 18.22 2.20
N ASN A 129 14.11 19.43 1.75
CA ASN A 129 13.11 20.29 2.39
C ASN A 129 12.21 21.02 1.39
N SER A 130 11.97 20.41 0.21
CA SER A 130 11.32 21.08 -0.91
C SER A 130 9.82 21.28 -0.73
N GLY A 131 9.18 20.45 0.10
CA GLY A 131 7.73 20.51 0.27
C GLY A 131 7.19 19.48 1.25
N PRO A 132 5.87 19.53 1.48
CA PRO A 132 5.17 18.53 2.29
C PRO A 132 5.16 17.18 1.56
N THR A 133 5.44 16.11 2.31
CA THR A 133 5.46 14.73 1.80
C THR A 133 4.53 13.87 2.63
N GLU A 134 3.47 13.31 2.04
CA GLU A 134 2.50 12.48 2.79
C GLU A 134 2.88 10.99 2.83
N PHE A 135 3.64 10.52 1.87
CA PHE A 135 4.30 9.21 1.93
C PHE A 135 5.48 9.16 0.97
N ALA A 136 6.36 8.18 1.18
CA ALA A 136 7.45 7.85 0.28
C ALA A 136 7.71 6.34 0.38
N PHE A 137 8.38 5.78 -0.61
CA PHE A 137 8.81 4.37 -0.57
C PHE A 137 10.13 4.20 -1.30
N LEU A 138 10.82 3.11 -0.97
CA LEU A 138 12.00 2.66 -1.70
C LEU A 138 11.57 1.93 -2.98
N VAL A 139 12.26 2.22 -4.09
CA VAL A 139 11.97 1.70 -5.42
C VAL A 139 13.26 1.49 -6.20
N ASP A 140 13.26 0.53 -7.14
CA ASP A 140 14.33 0.35 -8.12
C ASP A 140 14.03 1.23 -9.34
N LEU A 141 14.38 2.52 -9.25
CA LEU A 141 14.17 3.47 -10.35
C LEU A 141 15.26 3.36 -11.40
N ASN A 142 16.48 3.02 -10.96
CA ASN A 142 17.64 2.96 -11.85
C ASN A 142 17.75 1.62 -12.62
N ASN A 143 16.90 0.63 -12.30
CA ASN A 143 16.85 -0.75 -12.84
C ASN A 143 18.11 -1.57 -12.58
N ASP A 144 18.74 -1.41 -11.41
CA ASP A 144 19.89 -2.22 -10.98
C ASP A 144 19.48 -3.52 -10.25
N GLY A 145 18.18 -3.74 -10.08
CA GLY A 145 17.60 -4.90 -9.43
C GLY A 145 17.37 -4.71 -7.92
N LYS A 146 17.57 -3.50 -7.39
CA LYS A 146 17.39 -3.21 -5.96
C LYS A 146 16.52 -1.99 -5.72
N ALA A 147 15.59 -2.12 -4.79
CA ALA A 147 14.80 -0.99 -4.33
C ALA A 147 15.57 -0.16 -3.29
N GLU A 148 16.47 0.70 -3.75
CA GLU A 148 17.31 1.56 -2.90
C GLU A 148 17.08 3.07 -3.15
N GLU A 149 16.32 3.46 -4.19
CA GLU A 149 15.95 4.86 -4.43
C GLU A 149 14.72 5.29 -3.63
N LEU A 150 14.77 6.47 -3.02
CA LEU A 150 13.61 7.06 -2.33
C LEU A 150 12.75 7.86 -3.32
N LEU A 151 11.47 7.48 -3.43
CA LEU A 151 10.47 8.20 -4.23
C LEU A 151 9.39 8.80 -3.32
N PRO A 152 9.45 10.11 -3.03
CA PRO A 152 8.43 10.79 -2.25
C PRO A 152 7.24 11.26 -3.10
N GLU A 153 6.06 11.17 -2.50
CA GLU A 153 4.88 11.90 -2.95
C GLU A 153 4.98 13.34 -2.43
N PHE A 154 5.06 14.32 -3.34
CA PHE A 154 4.98 15.73 -2.97
C PHE A 154 3.57 16.27 -3.26
N ASP A 155 2.78 16.51 -2.21
CA ASP A 155 1.36 16.89 -2.31
C ASP A 155 1.11 18.22 -3.06
N ARG A 156 2.12 19.10 -3.14
CA ARG A 156 1.96 20.44 -3.72
C ARG A 156 2.43 20.46 -5.17
N GLU A 157 1.52 20.82 -6.09
CA GLU A 157 1.82 20.93 -7.52
C GLU A 157 3.00 21.86 -7.83
N ASN A 158 3.26 22.88 -7.02
CA ASN A 158 4.39 23.79 -7.21
C ASN A 158 5.74 23.26 -6.69
N VAL A 159 5.79 22.03 -6.18
CA VAL A 159 7.02 21.33 -5.78
C VAL A 159 7.44 20.43 -6.94
N PRO A 160 8.70 20.47 -7.40
CA PRO A 160 9.18 19.58 -8.47
C PRO A 160 9.08 18.11 -8.06
N ALA A 161 8.51 17.27 -8.94
CA ALA A 161 8.59 15.83 -8.77
C ALA A 161 10.06 15.39 -8.90
N ALA A 162 10.52 14.56 -7.96
CA ALA A 162 11.91 14.12 -7.89
C ALA A 162 12.02 12.76 -7.17
N TRP A 163 13.13 12.07 -7.41
CA TRP A 163 13.55 10.90 -6.66
C TRP A 163 14.97 11.12 -6.12
N PHE A 164 15.38 10.27 -5.17
CA PHE A 164 16.66 10.41 -4.48
C PHE A 164 17.45 9.11 -4.56
N GLU A 165 18.65 9.20 -5.13
CA GLU A 165 19.63 8.11 -5.20
C GLU A 165 20.57 8.19 -4.00
N LEU A 166 20.84 7.06 -3.34
CA LEU A 166 21.91 6.98 -2.36
C LEU A 166 23.21 6.56 -3.04
N LYS A 167 24.07 7.53 -3.37
CA LYS A 167 25.36 7.29 -4.05
C LYS A 167 26.53 7.63 -3.12
N ASP A 168 27.42 6.68 -2.90
CA ASP A 168 28.57 6.84 -1.98
C ASP A 168 28.14 7.39 -0.60
N HIS A 169 27.04 6.85 -0.07
CA HIS A 169 26.43 7.26 1.21
C HIS A 169 25.98 8.74 1.25
N LYS A 170 25.64 9.31 0.08
CA LYS A 170 25.11 10.65 -0.05
C LYS A 170 23.87 10.64 -0.93
N TRP A 171 22.83 11.32 -0.45
CA TRP A 171 21.60 11.50 -1.20
C TRP A 171 21.79 12.49 -2.35
N MET A 172 21.46 12.03 -3.55
CA MET A 172 21.47 12.80 -4.79
C MET A 172 20.04 12.98 -5.26
N LYS A 173 19.58 14.22 -5.35
CA LYS A 173 18.25 14.56 -5.84
C LYS A 173 18.23 14.61 -7.37
N HIS A 174 17.29 13.88 -7.95
CA HIS A 174 17.03 13.85 -9.39
C HIS A 174 15.64 14.38 -9.69
N THR A 175 15.55 15.61 -10.20
CA THR A 175 14.28 16.23 -10.59
C THR A 175 13.80 15.67 -11.93
N VAL A 176 12.56 15.15 -11.97
CA VAL A 176 11.96 14.54 -13.16
C VAL A 176 10.91 15.43 -13.82
N SER A 177 10.33 16.37 -13.08
CA SER A 177 9.41 17.38 -13.61
C SER A 177 9.46 18.65 -12.76
N HIS A 178 9.14 19.80 -13.34
CA HIS A 178 9.09 21.09 -12.63
C HIS A 178 7.89 21.25 -11.71
N GLN A 179 6.99 20.25 -11.67
CA GLN A 179 5.78 20.23 -10.86
C GLN A 179 5.49 18.80 -10.38
N SER A 180 4.65 18.70 -9.35
CA SER A 180 4.04 17.45 -8.91
C SER A 180 2.61 17.35 -9.43
N TYR A 181 2.05 16.13 -9.46
CA TYR A 181 0.85 15.83 -10.23
C TYR A 181 -0.37 15.46 -9.37
N GLY A 182 -0.36 15.88 -8.10
CA GLY A 182 -1.42 15.64 -7.13
C GLY A 182 -1.07 14.54 -6.14
N HIS A 183 -2.01 14.23 -5.26
CA HIS A 183 -1.83 13.33 -4.14
C HIS A 183 -1.90 11.88 -4.60
N GLY A 184 -0.76 11.21 -4.62
CA GLY A 184 -0.60 9.85 -5.11
C GLY A 184 0.68 9.71 -5.92
N ILE A 185 1.42 8.63 -5.71
CA ILE A 185 2.60 8.32 -6.53
C ILE A 185 2.81 6.81 -6.59
N GLY A 186 3.34 6.33 -7.71
CA GLY A 186 3.69 4.93 -7.91
C GLY A 186 4.91 4.84 -8.82
N ALA A 187 5.42 3.62 -8.98
CA ALA A 187 6.52 3.37 -9.90
C ALA A 187 6.45 1.97 -10.50
N GLY A 188 6.96 1.83 -11.72
CA GLY A 188 7.12 0.57 -12.42
C GLY A 188 7.08 0.75 -13.94
N ASP A 189 7.47 -0.28 -14.68
CA ASP A 189 7.48 -0.29 -16.14
C ASP A 189 6.03 -0.39 -16.69
N LEU A 190 5.44 0.77 -17.02
CA LEU A 190 4.02 0.87 -17.42
C LEU A 190 3.82 0.52 -18.89
N ASN A 191 4.79 0.85 -19.74
CA ASN A 191 4.70 0.69 -21.19
C ASN A 191 5.41 -0.57 -21.72
N GLY A 192 6.09 -1.33 -20.86
CA GLY A 192 6.76 -2.58 -21.18
C GLY A 192 8.12 -2.41 -21.84
N ASP A 193 8.77 -1.26 -21.68
CA ASP A 193 10.08 -0.99 -22.29
C ASP A 193 11.28 -1.39 -21.43
N GLY A 194 11.03 -1.89 -20.22
CA GLY A 194 12.03 -2.35 -19.27
C GLY A 194 12.61 -1.25 -18.39
N ARG A 195 12.00 -0.07 -18.35
CA ARG A 195 12.40 1.04 -17.47
C ARG A 195 11.30 1.35 -16.45
N THR A 196 11.66 1.50 -15.19
CA THR A 196 10.74 1.98 -14.15
C THR A 196 10.27 3.42 -14.43
N ASP A 197 8.99 3.57 -14.75
CA ASP A 197 8.31 4.86 -14.88
C ASP A 197 7.77 5.36 -13.53
N ILE A 198 7.38 6.64 -13.47
CA ILE A 198 6.72 7.23 -12.29
C ILE A 198 5.24 7.48 -12.60
N LEU A 199 4.35 6.88 -11.81
CA LEU A 199 2.91 7.04 -11.93
C LEU A 199 2.39 8.14 -11.02
N THR A 200 1.36 8.84 -11.49
CA THR A 200 0.71 9.94 -10.77
C THR A 200 -0.81 9.90 -11.00
N PRO A 201 -1.61 10.64 -10.23
CA PRO A 201 -3.05 10.65 -10.42
C PRO A 201 -3.53 11.29 -11.73
N ARG A 202 -2.66 12.05 -12.40
CA ARG A 202 -2.96 12.80 -13.64
C ARG A 202 -2.23 12.31 -14.89
N GLY A 203 -1.32 11.35 -14.72
CA GLY A 203 -0.50 10.84 -15.81
C GLY A 203 0.62 9.98 -15.30
N TRP A 204 1.56 9.69 -16.18
CA TRP A 204 2.81 9.07 -15.81
C TRP A 204 3.96 9.78 -16.50
N LEU A 205 5.12 9.75 -15.86
CA LEU A 205 6.37 10.25 -16.39
C LEU A 205 7.14 9.03 -16.91
N GLU A 206 7.33 8.98 -18.23
CA GLU A 206 8.14 7.97 -18.89
C GLU A 206 9.61 8.24 -18.60
N ALA A 207 10.31 7.22 -18.08
CA ALA A 207 11.74 7.30 -17.83
C ALA A 207 12.51 7.56 -19.14
N PRO A 208 13.61 8.34 -19.13
CA PRO A 208 14.50 8.45 -20.29
C PRO A 208 15.32 7.17 -20.47
N ALA A 209 15.91 6.96 -21.65
CA ALA A 209 16.68 5.73 -21.94
C ALA A 209 17.96 5.63 -21.11
N ASP A 210 18.47 6.78 -20.67
CA ASP A 210 19.55 6.93 -19.70
C ASP A 210 19.03 7.80 -18.56
N ILE A 211 18.65 7.17 -17.44
CA ILE A 211 18.13 7.84 -16.25
C ILE A 211 19.18 8.75 -15.57
N ASN A 212 20.47 8.51 -15.84
CA ASN A 212 21.58 9.35 -15.37
C ASN A 212 21.99 10.42 -16.39
N GLY A 213 21.36 10.43 -17.56
CA GLY A 213 21.67 11.32 -18.66
C GLY A 213 20.99 12.69 -18.54
N SER A 214 21.14 13.51 -19.58
CA SER A 214 20.48 14.82 -19.68
C SER A 214 19.11 14.78 -20.35
N ALA A 215 18.61 13.59 -20.68
CA ALA A 215 17.32 13.44 -21.34
C ALA A 215 16.19 13.66 -20.33
N GLU A 216 15.15 14.39 -20.74
CA GLU A 216 14.00 14.69 -19.88
C GLU A 216 13.02 13.52 -19.86
N TRP A 217 12.33 13.37 -18.73
CA TRP A 217 11.19 12.46 -18.61
C TRP A 217 10.02 12.97 -19.44
N THR A 218 9.29 12.07 -20.10
CA THR A 218 8.15 12.46 -20.95
C THR A 218 6.84 12.26 -20.20
N PHE A 219 6.07 13.32 -20.00
CA PHE A 219 4.78 13.21 -19.32
C PHE A 219 3.66 12.78 -20.28
N HIS A 220 2.94 11.73 -19.89
CA HIS A 220 1.77 11.21 -20.58
C HIS A 220 0.52 11.43 -19.71
N ALA A 221 -0.30 12.39 -20.12
CA ALA A 221 -1.51 12.75 -19.38
C ALA A 221 -2.60 11.67 -19.45
N ASN A 222 -3.37 11.53 -18.38
CA ASN A 222 -4.48 10.59 -18.31
C ASN A 222 -5.54 11.03 -17.25
N ASP A 223 -6.64 10.27 -17.11
CA ASP A 223 -7.75 10.58 -16.20
C ASP A 223 -8.19 9.45 -15.24
N TRP A 224 -7.37 8.42 -15.00
CA TRP A 224 -7.68 7.29 -14.11
C TRP A 224 -8.04 7.76 -12.69
N GLY A 225 -7.39 8.81 -12.19
CA GLY A 225 -7.67 9.36 -10.87
C GLY A 225 -8.91 10.26 -10.81
N ALA A 226 -9.48 10.65 -11.96
CA ALA A 226 -10.57 11.63 -12.02
C ALA A 226 -11.97 11.04 -11.79
N LYS A 227 -12.09 9.71 -11.63
CA LYS A 227 -13.36 8.99 -11.53
C LYS A 227 -13.66 8.60 -10.07
N PRO A 228 -14.63 9.24 -9.39
CA PRO A 228 -14.94 8.94 -8.01
C PRO A 228 -15.58 7.56 -7.85
N ILE A 229 -15.33 6.91 -6.71
CA ILE A 229 -16.01 5.68 -6.31
C ILE A 229 -17.16 6.06 -5.38
N LEU A 230 -18.39 5.73 -5.77
CA LEU A 230 -19.55 6.02 -4.94
C LEU A 230 -19.65 5.04 -3.77
N PRO A 231 -20.01 5.50 -2.56
CA PRO A 231 -20.24 4.62 -1.42
C PRO A 231 -21.23 3.51 -1.77
N ALA A 232 -20.93 2.29 -1.34
CA ALA A 232 -21.79 1.14 -1.60
C ALA A 232 -23.25 1.42 -1.17
N GLY A 233 -24.19 1.15 -2.08
CA GLY A 233 -25.62 1.42 -1.86
C GLY A 233 -26.10 2.80 -2.32
N THR A 234 -25.22 3.67 -2.83
CA THR A 234 -25.60 4.94 -3.45
C THR A 234 -26.32 4.70 -4.79
N ARG A 235 -27.40 5.46 -5.06
CA ARG A 235 -28.10 5.38 -6.35
C ARG A 235 -27.31 6.14 -7.43
N GLN A 236 -27.18 5.54 -8.61
CA GLN A 236 -26.41 6.09 -9.75
C GLN A 236 -26.97 7.42 -10.31
N ASP A 237 -28.20 7.80 -9.98
CA ASP A 237 -28.84 9.07 -10.39
C ASP A 237 -28.64 10.22 -9.39
N ALA A 238 -27.96 9.96 -8.25
CA ALA A 238 -27.61 11.00 -7.32
C ALA A 238 -26.58 11.95 -7.98
N SER A 239 -26.87 13.25 -8.00
CA SER A 239 -25.89 14.26 -8.39
C SER A 239 -24.70 14.19 -7.44
N VAL A 240 -23.60 13.62 -7.92
CA VAL A 240 -22.35 13.51 -7.17
C VAL A 240 -21.71 14.88 -7.19
N VAL A 241 -21.69 15.57 -6.05
CA VAL A 241 -20.77 16.69 -5.87
C VAL A 241 -19.40 16.05 -5.63
N PRO A 242 -18.38 16.31 -6.45
CA PRO A 242 -17.03 15.83 -6.17
C PRO A 242 -16.65 16.24 -4.75
N VAL A 243 -16.37 15.24 -3.92
CA VAL A 243 -15.79 15.49 -2.60
C VAL A 243 -14.40 16.08 -2.81
N ASN A 244 -13.97 16.96 -1.90
CA ASN A 244 -12.68 17.67 -1.97
C ASN A 244 -12.51 18.67 -3.14
N ASN A 245 -13.58 19.32 -3.62
CA ASN A 245 -13.51 20.36 -4.66
C ASN A 245 -12.83 19.88 -5.96
N GLY A 246 -12.90 18.59 -6.28
CA GLY A 246 -12.26 18.00 -7.46
C GLY A 246 -10.76 17.75 -7.31
N ARG A 247 -10.21 17.78 -6.08
CA ARG A 247 -8.87 17.24 -5.81
C ARG A 247 -8.90 15.72 -5.96
N ILE A 248 -7.96 15.21 -6.74
CA ILE A 248 -7.71 13.79 -6.91
C ILE A 248 -6.71 13.39 -5.82
N SER A 249 -7.09 12.43 -4.98
CA SER A 249 -6.25 11.91 -3.90
C SER A 249 -6.28 10.40 -3.92
N MET A 250 -5.22 9.83 -4.47
CA MET A 250 -4.95 8.40 -4.54
C MET A 250 -3.89 8.03 -3.50
N SER A 251 -3.91 6.77 -3.04
CA SER A 251 -2.82 6.16 -2.28
C SER A 251 -1.59 5.98 -3.17
N GLN A 252 -0.60 5.21 -2.69
CA GLN A 252 0.39 4.58 -3.57
C GLN A 252 -0.30 3.85 -4.73
N LEU A 253 0.26 3.99 -5.94
CA LEU A 253 -0.21 3.34 -7.17
C LEU A 253 0.66 2.11 -7.44
N HIS A 254 0.03 0.93 -7.55
CA HIS A 254 0.74 -0.34 -7.79
C HIS A 254 0.48 -0.87 -9.20
N LEU A 255 1.53 -1.38 -9.86
CA LEU A 255 1.41 -2.02 -11.18
C LEU A 255 1.34 -3.54 -11.09
N ILE A 256 0.18 -4.11 -11.43
CA ILE A 256 -0.12 -5.54 -11.33
C ILE A 256 -0.99 -5.94 -12.51
N ASP A 257 -0.70 -7.06 -13.16
CA ASP A 257 -1.57 -7.63 -14.21
C ASP A 257 -2.69 -8.44 -13.54
N ILE A 258 -3.86 -7.84 -13.34
CA ILE A 258 -4.97 -8.43 -12.57
C ILE A 258 -5.77 -9.39 -13.44
N ASN A 259 -6.07 -9.02 -14.68
CA ASN A 259 -6.87 -9.89 -15.56
C ASN A 259 -6.01 -10.94 -16.30
N GLY A 260 -4.68 -10.86 -16.19
CA GLY A 260 -3.68 -11.75 -16.79
C GLY A 260 -3.63 -11.65 -18.31
N ASP A 261 -3.84 -10.45 -18.85
CA ASP A 261 -3.78 -10.19 -20.29
C ASP A 261 -2.41 -9.69 -20.77
N GLY A 262 -1.45 -9.60 -19.85
CA GLY A 262 -0.06 -9.22 -20.11
C GLY A 262 0.18 -7.71 -20.09
N ARG A 263 -0.83 -6.89 -19.80
CA ARG A 263 -0.68 -5.43 -19.62
C ARG A 263 -0.64 -5.08 -18.14
N ARG A 264 -0.06 -3.92 -17.82
CA ARG A 264 0.08 -3.46 -16.44
C ARG A 264 -1.16 -2.67 -16.06
N ASP A 265 -1.94 -3.22 -15.13
CA ASP A 265 -3.04 -2.49 -14.53
C ASP A 265 -2.55 -1.71 -13.31
N ILE A 266 -3.31 -0.71 -12.90
CA ILE A 266 -3.01 0.11 -11.71
C ILE A 266 -3.97 -0.28 -10.60
N VAL A 267 -3.48 -0.50 -9.38
CA VAL A 267 -4.30 -0.61 -8.16
C VAL A 267 -4.05 0.61 -7.29
N ALA A 268 -5.12 1.26 -6.82
CA ALA A 268 -5.01 2.41 -5.93
C ALA A 268 -6.27 2.64 -5.07
N GLY A 269 -6.03 3.11 -3.85
CA GLY A 269 -7.04 3.60 -2.91
C GLY A 269 -7.42 5.05 -3.14
N MET A 270 -8.66 5.40 -2.78
CA MET A 270 -9.11 6.79 -2.73
C MET A 270 -8.83 7.35 -1.33
N ALA A 271 -7.69 8.01 -1.17
CA ALA A 271 -7.17 8.41 0.15
C ALA A 271 -8.15 9.31 0.90
N HIS A 272 -8.85 10.23 0.22
CA HIS A 272 -9.78 11.18 0.87
C HIS A 272 -11.25 10.94 0.49
N ASP A 273 -11.58 9.73 0.01
CA ASP A 273 -12.93 9.35 -0.41
C ASP A 273 -13.22 7.88 -0.10
N TYR A 274 -14.32 7.34 -0.61
CA TYR A 274 -14.69 5.94 -0.48
C TYR A 274 -13.93 5.04 -1.43
N GLY A 275 -13.54 3.87 -0.91
CA GLY A 275 -13.18 2.72 -1.70
C GLY A 275 -11.83 2.77 -2.40
N PHE A 276 -11.57 1.69 -3.11
CA PHE A 276 -10.37 1.50 -3.92
C PHE A 276 -10.70 0.66 -5.14
N ALA A 277 -9.89 0.82 -6.18
CA ALA A 277 -10.16 0.28 -7.50
C ALA A 277 -8.88 -0.22 -8.15
N TRP A 278 -9.06 -1.01 -9.20
CA TRP A 278 -8.04 -1.22 -10.20
C TRP A 278 -8.45 -0.60 -11.53
N TYR A 279 -7.47 -0.24 -12.33
CA TYR A 279 -7.62 0.43 -13.61
C TYR A 279 -6.99 -0.44 -14.68
N GLU A 280 -7.83 -1.07 -15.47
CA GLU A 280 -7.46 -1.95 -16.57
C GLU A 280 -6.86 -1.12 -17.70
N GLN A 281 -5.64 -1.47 -18.13
CA GLN A 281 -5.09 -0.93 -19.37
C GLN A 281 -5.74 -1.69 -20.53
N ASN A 282 -6.52 -1.03 -21.39
CA ASN A 282 -7.08 -1.65 -22.58
C ASN A 282 -6.03 -1.76 -23.70
N ALA A 283 -6.23 -2.68 -24.64
CA ALA A 283 -5.31 -2.88 -25.76
C ALA A 283 -5.15 -1.65 -26.69
N ASP A 284 -6.09 -0.70 -26.64
CA ASP A 284 -6.02 0.57 -27.38
C ASP A 284 -5.36 1.71 -26.58
N GLY A 285 -4.84 1.43 -25.38
CA GLY A 285 -4.20 2.39 -24.48
C GLY A 285 -5.18 3.19 -23.61
N THR A 286 -6.50 2.96 -23.73
CA THR A 286 -7.49 3.56 -22.82
C THR A 286 -7.55 2.83 -21.49
N TRP A 287 -8.22 3.41 -20.49
CA TRP A 287 -8.30 2.85 -19.13
C TRP A 287 -9.73 2.61 -18.68
N THR A 288 -10.00 1.40 -18.15
CA THR A 288 -11.30 1.02 -17.57
C THR A 288 -11.16 0.88 -16.06
N GLN A 289 -12.00 1.57 -15.28
CA GLN A 289 -12.01 1.43 -13.82
C GLN A 289 -12.91 0.28 -13.38
N HIS A 290 -12.40 -0.51 -12.43
CA HIS A 290 -13.07 -1.63 -11.80
C HIS A 290 -12.97 -1.49 -10.28
N ILE A 291 -14.11 -1.47 -9.60
CA ILE A 291 -14.17 -1.24 -8.15
C ILE A 291 -13.80 -2.53 -7.44
N ILE A 292 -12.90 -2.45 -6.46
CA ILE A 292 -12.54 -3.58 -5.58
C ILE A 292 -13.48 -3.58 -4.37
N ASP A 293 -13.50 -2.47 -3.64
CA ASP A 293 -14.43 -2.23 -2.54
C ASP A 293 -14.83 -0.75 -2.51
N ALA A 294 -16.08 -0.49 -2.15
CA ALA A 294 -16.65 0.85 -2.00
C ALA A 294 -17.41 1.02 -0.67
N SER A 295 -17.32 0.05 0.25
CA SER A 295 -18.12 0.02 1.47
C SER A 295 -17.49 0.77 2.65
N TRP A 296 -16.29 1.32 2.49
CA TRP A 296 -15.55 2.06 3.51
C TRP A 296 -14.64 3.10 2.85
N SER A 297 -14.16 4.07 3.62
CA SER A 297 -13.43 5.25 3.12
C SER A 297 -12.03 5.40 3.68
N GLN A 298 -11.30 6.39 3.16
CA GLN A 298 -9.97 6.81 3.59
C GLN A 298 -8.87 5.77 3.33
N VAL A 299 -8.82 5.24 2.11
CA VAL A 299 -7.84 4.22 1.70
C VAL A 299 -6.51 4.89 1.34
N HIS A 300 -5.69 5.20 2.34
CA HIS A 300 -4.39 5.86 2.13
C HIS A 300 -3.30 4.90 1.67
N GLU A 301 -3.51 3.60 1.83
CA GLU A 301 -2.56 2.57 1.48
C GLU A 301 -3.27 1.28 1.08
N VAL A 302 -2.66 0.57 0.13
CA VAL A 302 -2.99 -0.78 -0.25
C VAL A 302 -1.66 -1.53 -0.33
N VAL A 303 -1.47 -2.62 0.41
CA VAL A 303 -0.22 -3.40 0.42
C VAL A 303 -0.40 -4.63 -0.45
N PRO A 304 0.26 -4.75 -1.62
CA PRO A 304 0.26 -5.96 -2.42
C PRO A 304 1.07 -7.05 -1.73
N VAL A 305 0.49 -8.22 -1.51
CA VAL A 305 1.14 -9.31 -0.77
C VAL A 305 0.50 -10.66 -1.09
N ASP A 306 1.27 -11.74 -1.12
CA ASP A 306 0.75 -13.10 -1.08
C ASP A 306 0.57 -13.53 0.40
N LEU A 307 -0.59 -13.21 0.99
CA LEU A 307 -0.83 -13.39 2.42
C LEU A 307 -1.12 -14.86 2.78
N ASN A 308 -1.71 -15.61 1.84
CA ASN A 308 -2.13 -16.99 2.05
C ASN A 308 -1.09 -18.03 1.54
N GLY A 309 -0.06 -17.58 0.84
CA GLY A 309 1.03 -18.41 0.31
C GLY A 309 0.67 -19.21 -0.94
N ASP A 310 -0.34 -18.79 -1.70
CA ASP A 310 -0.79 -19.49 -2.91
C ASP A 310 -0.06 -19.06 -4.20
N GLY A 311 0.82 -18.05 -4.09
CA GLY A 311 1.61 -17.48 -5.19
C GLY A 311 0.89 -16.39 -5.98
N GLN A 312 -0.35 -16.03 -5.63
CA GLN A 312 -1.08 -14.90 -6.18
C GLN A 312 -0.86 -13.66 -5.32
N ILE A 313 -0.72 -12.50 -5.96
CA ILE A 313 -0.66 -11.23 -5.23
C ILE A 313 -2.09 -10.80 -4.87
N ASP A 314 -2.33 -10.75 -3.57
CA ASP A 314 -3.52 -10.20 -2.91
C ASP A 314 -3.25 -8.77 -2.41
N PHE A 315 -4.19 -8.24 -1.62
CA PHE A 315 -4.05 -6.91 -1.02
C PHE A 315 -4.45 -6.88 0.44
N VAL A 316 -3.65 -6.23 1.27
CA VAL A 316 -4.07 -5.75 2.59
C VAL A 316 -4.40 -4.27 2.49
N ALA A 317 -5.58 -3.87 2.94
CA ALA A 317 -5.98 -2.46 2.95
C ALA A 317 -6.88 -2.19 4.15
N GLY A 318 -6.86 -0.97 4.66
CA GLY A 318 -7.71 -0.60 5.77
C GLY A 318 -8.05 0.87 5.82
N LYS A 319 -9.05 1.16 6.64
CA LYS A 319 -9.54 2.52 6.87
C LYS A 319 -8.61 3.23 7.86
N ARG A 320 -8.20 4.45 7.53
CA ARG A 320 -7.52 5.33 8.50
C ARG A 320 -8.51 5.92 9.51
N TYR A 321 -8.13 5.90 10.78
CA TYR A 321 -8.93 6.48 11.87
C TYR A 321 -8.75 8.01 11.88
N PHE A 322 -9.83 8.75 11.57
CA PHE A 322 -9.80 10.22 11.53
C PHE A 322 -8.66 10.80 10.66
N ALA A 323 -8.48 10.36 9.40
CA ALA A 323 -7.37 10.79 8.55
C ALA A 323 -7.27 12.32 8.52
N HIS A 324 -8.34 13.00 8.07
CA HIS A 324 -8.42 14.47 8.03
C HIS A 324 -9.27 15.09 9.16
N ASN A 325 -9.19 14.51 10.37
CA ASN A 325 -9.83 15.04 11.58
C ASN A 325 -11.33 15.35 11.43
N GLY A 326 -12.08 14.51 10.69
CA GLY A 326 -13.52 14.69 10.47
C GLY A 326 -13.90 15.37 9.15
N SER A 327 -12.92 15.71 8.30
CA SER A 327 -13.18 16.40 7.02
C SER A 327 -13.51 15.45 5.87
N ASP A 328 -13.12 14.18 5.98
CA ASP A 328 -13.30 13.19 4.91
C ASP A 328 -14.67 12.49 4.98
N PRO A 329 -15.18 12.02 3.83
CA PRO A 329 -16.34 11.14 3.78
C PRO A 329 -16.12 9.88 4.61
N GLY A 330 -17.18 9.41 5.28
CA GLY A 330 -17.16 8.18 6.06
C GLY A 330 -16.21 8.18 7.24
N GLU A 331 -15.64 9.32 7.63
CA GLU A 331 -14.64 9.41 8.70
C GLU A 331 -15.11 8.71 9.99
N ARG A 332 -16.38 8.90 10.37
CA ARG A 332 -17.00 8.30 11.56
C ARG A 332 -17.48 6.86 11.41
N ASP A 333 -17.38 6.27 10.22
CA ASP A 333 -17.76 4.88 9.99
C ASP A 333 -16.84 3.93 10.81
N PRO A 334 -17.23 2.66 11.04
CA PRO A 334 -16.35 1.71 11.71
C PRO A 334 -15.00 1.59 11.01
N VAL A 335 -13.92 1.52 11.80
CA VAL A 335 -12.57 1.25 11.31
C VAL A 335 -12.42 -0.26 11.04
N GLY A 336 -11.59 -0.62 10.06
CA GLY A 336 -11.20 -2.00 9.84
C GLY A 336 -9.97 -2.13 8.96
N ILE A 337 -9.30 -3.27 9.10
CA ILE A 337 -8.26 -3.79 8.21
C ILE A 337 -8.82 -5.04 7.54
N TYR A 338 -8.54 -5.19 6.25
CA TYR A 338 -9.08 -6.26 5.44
C TYR A 338 -7.98 -6.83 4.55
N TRP A 339 -8.13 -8.11 4.23
CA TRP A 339 -7.37 -8.80 3.19
C TRP A 339 -8.30 -9.08 2.02
N TYR A 340 -7.81 -8.92 0.79
CA TYR A 340 -8.55 -9.11 -0.46
C TYR A 340 -7.81 -10.05 -1.37
N GLU A 341 -8.33 -11.25 -1.54
CA GLU A 341 -7.92 -12.16 -2.62
C GLU A 341 -8.85 -11.99 -3.82
N TRP A 342 -8.44 -12.52 -4.98
CA TRP A 342 -9.26 -12.47 -6.18
C TRP A 342 -9.07 -13.68 -7.07
N ARG A 343 -10.13 -14.02 -7.82
CA ARG A 343 -10.08 -15.13 -8.77
C ARG A 343 -10.68 -14.74 -10.11
N LYS A 344 -10.17 -15.34 -11.18
CA LYS A 344 -10.76 -15.18 -12.51
C LYS A 344 -12.13 -15.86 -12.58
N LEU A 345 -13.10 -15.17 -13.15
CA LEU A 345 -14.44 -15.70 -13.40
C LEU A 345 -14.41 -16.68 -14.59
N PRO A 346 -15.14 -17.81 -14.52
CA PRO A 346 -15.20 -18.76 -15.62
C PRO A 346 -16.11 -18.27 -16.77
N GLY A 347 -15.66 -18.48 -18.01
CA GLY A 347 -16.47 -18.34 -19.22
C GLY A 347 -16.91 -16.91 -19.54
N MET A 348 -18.09 -16.73 -20.17
CA MET A 348 -18.58 -15.40 -20.61
C MET A 348 -18.81 -14.39 -19.48
N GLN A 349 -18.80 -14.82 -18.21
CA GLN A 349 -18.89 -13.89 -17.06
C GLN A 349 -17.65 -13.01 -16.95
N ALA A 350 -16.49 -13.49 -17.42
CA ALA A 350 -15.24 -12.76 -17.41
C ALA A 350 -15.32 -11.45 -18.22
N ASN A 351 -16.00 -11.47 -19.36
CA ASN A 351 -16.06 -10.32 -20.26
C ASN A 351 -17.02 -9.21 -19.81
N VAL A 352 -17.69 -9.35 -18.65
CA VAL A 352 -18.80 -8.47 -18.26
C VAL A 352 -18.65 -7.92 -16.84
N ARG A 353 -18.08 -8.66 -15.89
CA ARG A 353 -18.00 -8.23 -14.49
C ARG A 353 -16.57 -7.91 -14.09
N ASN A 354 -16.34 -6.66 -13.71
CA ASN A 354 -15.13 -6.19 -13.02
C ASN A 354 -13.82 -6.66 -13.66
N GLY A 355 -13.71 -6.53 -15.00
CA GLY A 355 -12.55 -6.97 -15.79
C GLY A 355 -12.27 -8.47 -15.73
N GLY A 356 -13.29 -9.26 -15.37
CA GLY A 356 -13.25 -10.71 -15.35
C GLY A 356 -12.73 -11.33 -14.07
N VAL A 357 -12.61 -10.55 -13.01
CA VAL A 357 -12.22 -11.04 -11.68
C VAL A 357 -13.34 -10.88 -10.66
N GLU A 358 -13.35 -11.76 -9.66
CA GLU A 358 -14.17 -11.67 -8.46
C GLU A 358 -13.25 -11.41 -7.27
N TRP A 359 -13.54 -10.33 -6.51
CA TRP A 359 -12.84 -10.00 -5.27
C TRP A 359 -13.53 -10.65 -4.09
N ILE A 360 -12.72 -11.19 -3.17
CA ILE A 360 -13.17 -11.83 -1.95
C ILE A 360 -12.52 -11.08 -0.79
N ARG A 361 -13.35 -10.40 -0.01
CA ARG A 361 -12.91 -9.68 1.18
C ARG A 361 -12.90 -10.59 2.40
N HIS A 362 -11.83 -10.51 3.18
CA HIS A 362 -11.63 -11.11 4.48
C HIS A 362 -11.45 -10.00 5.53
N ILE A 363 -11.93 -10.23 6.74
CA ILE A 363 -11.83 -9.26 7.84
C ILE A 363 -10.65 -9.66 8.70
N VAL A 364 -9.69 -8.75 8.86
CA VAL A 364 -8.61 -8.88 9.86
C VAL A 364 -9.07 -8.28 11.18
N ASP A 365 -9.55 -7.03 11.16
CA ASP A 365 -10.26 -6.38 12.27
C ASP A 365 -11.41 -5.52 11.72
N TYR A 366 -12.53 -5.44 12.43
CA TYR A 366 -13.65 -4.58 12.07
C TYR A 366 -14.43 -4.11 13.30
N GLY A 367 -14.60 -2.79 13.42
CA GLY A 367 -15.24 -2.17 14.57
C GLY A 367 -14.38 -2.18 15.85
N GLY A 368 -13.18 -2.77 15.78
CA GLY A 368 -12.12 -2.62 16.76
C GLY A 368 -11.44 -1.26 16.67
N ARG A 369 -10.19 -1.18 17.14
CA ARG A 369 -9.39 0.06 17.12
C ARG A 369 -8.27 0.02 16.06
N MET A 370 -8.01 -1.14 15.44
CA MET A 370 -6.98 -1.27 14.42
C MET A 370 -7.48 -0.66 13.11
N GLY A 371 -6.82 0.40 12.67
CA GLY A 371 -7.00 1.00 11.34
C GLY A 371 -5.69 0.98 10.58
N ALA A 372 -5.75 1.29 9.29
CA ALA A 372 -4.55 1.53 8.51
C ALA A 372 -3.99 2.92 8.83
N GLY A 373 -2.67 3.04 8.83
CA GLY A 373 -1.99 4.34 8.82
C GLY A 373 -1.92 4.91 7.41
N VAL A 374 -0.80 5.56 7.12
CA VAL A 374 -0.31 5.82 5.76
C VAL A 374 0.76 4.80 5.33
N GLN A 375 1.25 3.98 6.27
CA GLN A 375 2.19 2.88 5.99
C GLN A 375 1.96 1.69 6.93
N THR A 376 1.83 0.50 6.36
CA THR A 376 1.49 -0.78 7.00
C THR A 376 2.54 -1.80 6.59
N ALA A 377 3.10 -2.50 7.57
CA ALA A 377 4.06 -3.58 7.29
C ALA A 377 3.33 -4.93 7.27
N VAL A 378 3.66 -5.75 6.27
CA VAL A 378 3.23 -7.15 6.19
C VAL A 378 4.46 -8.05 6.09
N VAL A 379 4.77 -8.77 7.16
CA VAL A 379 6.04 -9.47 7.34
C VAL A 379 5.88 -10.60 8.36
N ASP A 380 6.68 -11.65 8.23
CA ASP A 380 6.83 -12.72 9.22
C ASP A 380 7.58 -12.15 10.44
N ILE A 381 6.85 -11.54 11.39
CA ILE A 381 7.46 -10.78 12.49
C ILE A 381 7.96 -11.70 13.61
N ASP A 382 7.38 -12.90 13.72
CA ASP A 382 7.70 -13.88 14.75
C ASP A 382 8.59 -15.04 14.24
N GLY A 383 8.79 -15.14 12.93
CA GLY A 383 9.66 -16.12 12.28
C GLY A 383 9.03 -17.52 12.16
N ASP A 384 7.72 -17.65 12.26
CA ASP A 384 7.02 -18.93 12.14
C ASP A 384 6.68 -19.32 10.69
N GLY A 385 6.87 -18.38 9.77
CA GLY A 385 6.81 -18.57 8.33
C GLY A 385 5.47 -18.20 7.71
N ASP A 386 4.50 -17.65 8.44
CA ASP A 386 3.40 -16.89 7.85
C ASP A 386 3.61 -15.38 8.00
N LEU A 387 2.79 -14.57 7.33
CA LEU A 387 2.95 -13.12 7.33
C LEU A 387 1.93 -12.49 8.26
N ASP A 388 2.42 -11.62 9.14
CA ASP A 388 1.65 -10.81 10.07
C ASP A 388 1.41 -9.41 9.53
N ILE A 389 0.45 -8.68 10.12
CA ILE A 389 0.12 -7.31 9.72
C ILE A 389 0.39 -6.36 10.89
N ILE A 390 1.22 -5.35 10.66
CA ILE A 390 1.55 -4.31 11.64
C ILE A 390 1.08 -2.96 11.09
N SER A 391 0.28 -2.27 11.87
CA SER A 391 -0.27 -0.96 11.49
C SER A 391 -0.19 0.03 12.64
N ALA A 392 0.18 1.27 12.33
CA ALA A 392 0.16 2.38 13.26
C ALA A 392 -0.70 3.51 12.70
N GLY A 393 -1.47 4.13 13.58
CA GLY A 393 -2.30 5.28 13.23
C GLY A 393 -2.66 6.10 14.46
N LYS A 394 -3.54 7.09 14.27
CA LYS A 394 -4.08 7.91 15.37
C LYS A 394 -4.78 7.09 16.46
N SER A 395 -5.10 5.82 16.21
CA SER A 395 -5.74 4.91 17.17
C SER A 395 -4.75 4.02 17.96
N GLY A 396 -3.46 4.05 17.64
CA GLY A 396 -2.42 3.22 18.27
C GLY A 396 -1.54 2.47 17.27
N LEU A 397 -0.56 1.74 17.80
CA LEU A 397 0.23 0.70 17.12
C LEU A 397 -0.40 -0.68 17.42
N PHE A 398 -0.61 -1.47 16.37
CA PHE A 398 -1.24 -2.78 16.44
C PHE A 398 -0.44 -3.82 15.66
N LEU A 399 -0.48 -5.05 16.17
CA LEU A 399 -0.04 -6.27 15.48
C LEU A 399 -1.25 -7.20 15.34
N ALA A 400 -1.54 -7.61 14.11
CA ALA A 400 -2.44 -8.72 13.83
C ALA A 400 -1.59 -9.95 13.46
N GLU A 401 -1.43 -10.81 14.46
CA GLU A 401 -0.77 -12.11 14.33
C GLU A 401 -1.58 -13.03 13.41
N ASN A 402 -0.96 -13.59 12.39
CA ASN A 402 -1.52 -14.66 11.58
C ASN A 402 -1.42 -16.00 12.33
N LEU A 403 -2.54 -16.74 12.42
CA LEU A 403 -2.62 -17.98 13.18
C LEU A 403 -2.62 -19.22 12.28
N THR A 404 -2.23 -19.06 11.01
CA THR A 404 -2.22 -20.16 10.02
C THR A 404 -1.11 -21.15 10.35
N LYS A 405 0.07 -20.61 10.62
CA LYS A 405 1.17 -21.30 11.27
C LYS A 405 1.10 -20.92 12.74
N SER A 406 1.73 -21.73 13.56
CA SER A 406 1.74 -21.47 14.98
C SER A 406 3.12 -21.83 15.46
N SER A 407 3.86 -20.82 15.90
CA SER A 407 4.97 -21.03 16.79
C SER A 407 4.50 -21.82 18.03
N LYS A 408 5.37 -22.67 18.60
CA LYS A 408 5.06 -23.42 19.83
C LYS A 408 4.88 -22.51 21.07
N GLN A 409 4.99 -21.18 20.92
CA GLN A 409 4.77 -20.19 21.96
C GLN A 409 4.14 -18.93 21.34
N PRO A 410 2.87 -18.61 21.63
CA PRO A 410 2.24 -17.39 21.10
C PRO A 410 3.02 -16.15 21.53
N LEU A 411 3.14 -15.16 20.64
CA LEU A 411 3.60 -13.82 20.99
C LEU A 411 2.74 -13.25 22.14
N PRO A 412 3.37 -12.67 23.18
CA PRO A 412 2.70 -12.29 24.43
C PRO A 412 1.64 -11.20 24.31
#